data_AF-A0A3G7U857-F1
#
_entry.id   AF-A0A3G7U857-F1
#
_cell.length_a   1.000
_cell.length_b   1.000
_cell.length_c   1.000
_cell.angle_alpha   90.00
_cell.angle_beta   90.00
_cell.angle_gamma   90.00
#
_symmetry.space_group_name_H-M   'P 1'
#
loop_
_entity.id
_entity.type
_entity.pdbx_description
1 polymer ?
#
loop_
_entity_poly.entity_id
_entity_poly.type
_entity_poly.pdbx_seq_one_letter_code
_entity_poly.pdbx_strand_id
1 'polypeptide(L)'
;MNMTAVVDIPAAPFIKPPEPQAQSVSSAPATTTAQLDPTVQAPPPVTLRRQLADQENVRKIAEQLQKLDPSVTKSISRRMKVDFPKSWVDFTLLSWLNRTTLQPQPDSTYASAHTTPPTLASVITDLGFDLPRQIDDARALARVLEQKAAQPLLGNLGGVLSWQIPMTEEDKQKIYQFMFSRNTGLSSLPLSDVDKGVLAYLLNGSSVTQSDLQNPGAALRKLLDSPRAQELGRALQAHLGGVSSSTSVYDYILAAIHVVLDPWSIKGQVSNRITDFDLADPEHWQQSPSSVLEQLSAHLIQKNRATPNNVKLVTHLLLSRAAPQLLIKDIPAGVKFGSTLWVQLTIAAAKIEAQAPGRVPGMTYAEVLIAAESLPADTYAVQTAQRDALILWGVSRNLLDRHDIDPAPSQIEQVRVAFNNHLKTLTNISSSMQVPIPNRTEMGLNCLKAVFPDVDPAVFEARVLAKRYNGNGRGDPRGLHARYSVGGQAFGGGLDMDHQRQTDSDQCIQSLCPQRKV
;
A
#
# COMPACT_ATOMS: atom_id res chain seq x y z
N MET A 1 2.41 -17.38 -4.52
CA MET A 1 2.17 -16.46 -3.38
C MET A 1 1.01 -17.03 -2.58
N ASN A 2 1.26 -17.48 -1.35
CA ASN A 2 0.20 -17.96 -0.47
C ASN A 2 -0.76 -16.79 -0.16
N MET A 3 -2.06 -17.00 -0.37
CA MET A 3 -3.14 -16.13 0.10
C MET A 3 -3.32 -16.27 1.63
N THR A 4 -2.25 -16.21 2.42
CA THR A 4 -2.34 -16.36 3.89
C THR A 4 -2.42 -15.02 4.62
N ALA A 5 -2.10 -13.90 3.97
CA ALA A 5 -2.34 -12.56 4.51
C ALA A 5 -3.78 -12.10 4.22
N VAL A 6 -4.78 -12.91 4.58
CA VAL A 6 -6.18 -12.51 4.53
C VAL A 6 -6.49 -11.77 5.82
N VAL A 7 -6.63 -10.45 5.73
CA VAL A 7 -7.09 -9.63 6.87
C VAL A 7 -8.57 -9.92 7.07
N ASP A 8 -8.90 -10.76 8.05
CA ASP A 8 -10.27 -10.90 8.56
C ASP A 8 -10.67 -9.54 9.15
N ILE A 9 -11.82 -8.99 8.75
CA ILE A 9 -12.29 -7.71 9.33
C ILE A 9 -12.91 -8.07 10.70
N PRO A 10 -12.31 -7.64 11.82
CA PRO A 10 -12.70 -8.10 13.14
C PRO A 10 -14.13 -7.69 13.49
N ALA A 11 -14.78 -8.49 14.34
CA ALA A 11 -16.19 -8.38 14.68
C ALA A 11 -16.55 -7.25 15.67
N ALA A 12 -15.80 -6.13 15.68
CA ALA A 12 -16.17 -4.98 16.52
C ALA A 12 -17.43 -4.32 15.94
N PRO A 13 -18.46 -3.99 16.73
CA PRO A 13 -19.62 -3.27 16.20
C PRO A 13 -19.13 -1.99 15.49
N PHE A 14 -19.51 -1.80 14.22
CA PHE A 14 -19.25 -0.55 13.50
C PHE A 14 -20.04 0.60 14.12
N ILE A 15 -19.58 1.08 15.28
CA ILE A 15 -19.96 2.37 15.83
C ILE A 15 -19.19 3.38 14.98
N LYS A 16 -19.90 4.29 14.29
CA LYS A 16 -19.26 5.41 13.59
C LYS A 16 -18.35 6.10 14.61
N PRO A 17 -17.02 6.04 14.44
CA PRO A 17 -16.15 6.59 15.47
C PRO A 17 -16.40 8.10 15.52
N PRO A 18 -16.30 8.74 16.71
CA PRO A 18 -16.56 10.16 16.84
C PRO A 18 -15.56 10.91 15.96
N GLU A 19 -16.07 11.71 15.03
CA GLU A 19 -15.25 12.54 14.15
C GLU A 19 -14.39 13.47 15.02
N PRO A 20 -13.07 13.60 14.75
CA PRO A 20 -12.23 14.55 15.47
C PRO A 20 -12.83 15.94 15.34
N GLN A 21 -13.03 16.62 16.48
CA GLN A 21 -13.56 17.98 16.45
C GLN A 21 -12.56 18.90 15.75
N ALA A 22 -13.01 19.57 14.69
CA ALA A 22 -12.20 20.53 13.98
C ALA A 22 -11.79 21.68 14.90
N GLN A 23 -10.57 22.17 14.74
CA GLN A 23 -10.05 23.32 15.49
C GLN A 23 -9.49 24.36 14.54
N SER A 24 -9.58 25.62 14.95
CA SER A 24 -8.98 26.70 14.19
C SER A 24 -7.46 26.54 14.18
N VAL A 25 -6.86 26.93 13.06
CA VAL A 25 -5.42 26.85 12.86
C VAL A 25 -4.64 27.71 13.88
N SER A 26 -5.26 28.78 14.37
CA SER A 26 -4.70 29.64 15.41
C SER A 26 -4.61 28.96 16.80
N SER A 27 -5.25 27.81 16.98
CA SER A 27 -5.38 27.09 18.26
C SER A 27 -4.59 25.78 18.31
N ALA A 28 -4.01 25.35 17.18
CA ALA A 28 -3.40 24.03 17.06
C ALA A 28 -2.11 23.92 17.90
N PRO A 29 -1.95 22.88 18.74
CA PRO A 29 -0.68 22.60 19.38
C PRO A 29 0.33 22.23 18.28
N ALA A 30 1.52 22.83 18.34
CA ALA A 30 2.64 22.49 17.46
C ALA A 30 2.83 20.96 17.47
N THR A 31 2.83 20.32 16.31
CA THR A 31 3.23 18.92 16.19
C THR A 31 4.60 18.79 16.83
N THR A 32 4.70 17.96 17.88
CA THR A 32 5.87 17.83 18.74
C THR A 32 7.13 17.52 17.94
N THR A 33 7.87 18.55 17.57
CA THR A 33 9.32 18.52 17.43
C THR A 33 9.89 19.21 18.64
N ALA A 34 10.85 18.55 19.29
CA ALA A 34 11.57 19.06 20.46
C ALA A 34 11.89 20.55 20.30
N GLN A 35 11.52 21.32 21.34
CA GLN A 35 11.88 22.72 21.49
C GLN A 35 13.39 22.90 21.29
N LEU A 36 13.77 23.69 20.29
CA LEU A 36 15.07 24.33 20.23
C LEU A 36 14.98 25.63 21.03
N ASP A 37 15.95 25.84 21.92
CA ASP A 37 16.06 27.00 22.80
C ASP A 37 15.98 28.35 22.05
N PRO A 38 15.39 29.39 22.66
CA PRO A 38 15.07 30.63 21.97
C PRO A 38 16.21 31.66 22.08
N THR A 39 17.37 31.42 21.48
CA THR A 39 18.40 32.46 21.34
C THR A 39 19.39 32.18 20.21
N VAL A 40 18.93 31.98 18.97
CA VAL A 40 19.81 32.14 17.80
C VAL A 40 19.03 32.76 16.65
N GLN A 41 19.60 33.83 16.10
CA GLN A 41 19.32 34.44 14.80
C GLN A 41 18.67 33.45 13.82
N ALA A 42 17.52 33.82 13.25
CA ALA A 42 16.74 32.96 12.36
C ALA A 42 17.66 32.32 11.29
N PRO A 43 17.87 31.00 11.31
CA PRO A 43 18.68 30.33 10.30
C PRO A 43 18.06 30.58 8.91
N PRO A 44 18.86 30.60 7.83
CA PRO A 44 18.34 30.74 6.48
C PRO A 44 17.24 29.69 6.24
N PRO A 45 16.16 30.01 5.50
CA PRO A 45 15.04 29.10 5.32
C PRO A 45 15.55 27.78 4.76
N VAL A 46 15.34 26.70 5.52
CA VAL A 46 15.71 25.35 5.10
C VAL A 46 14.78 24.96 3.96
N THR A 47 15.31 24.82 2.75
CA THR A 47 14.53 24.42 1.58
C THR A 47 14.09 22.97 1.71
N LEU A 48 12.98 22.60 1.07
CA LEU A 48 12.49 21.22 1.07
C LEU A 48 13.55 20.29 0.47
N ARG A 49 14.28 20.77 -0.55
CA ARG A 49 15.43 20.05 -1.11
C ARG A 49 16.49 19.70 -0.06
N ARG A 50 16.86 20.65 0.81
CA ARG A 50 17.84 20.40 1.88
C ARG A 50 17.29 19.40 2.90
N GLN A 51 16.02 19.53 3.30
CA GLN A 51 15.39 18.59 4.24
C GLN A 51 15.36 17.16 3.69
N LEU A 52 15.03 16.98 2.41
CA LEU A 52 15.06 15.66 1.75
C LEU A 52 16.48 15.10 1.65
N ALA A 53 17.48 15.94 1.38
CA ALA A 53 18.88 15.52 1.35
C ALA A 53 19.36 15.09 2.76
N ASP A 54 18.94 15.79 3.81
CA ASP A 54 19.22 15.42 5.20
C ASP A 54 18.51 14.12 5.60
N GLN A 55 17.26 13.92 5.17
CA GLN A 55 16.52 12.67 5.36
C GLN A 55 17.24 11.48 4.70
N GLU A 56 17.76 11.68 3.49
CA GLU A 56 18.50 10.64 2.78
C GLU A 56 19.86 10.34 3.45
N ASN A 57 20.49 11.33 4.09
CA ASN A 57 21.64 11.08 4.96
C ASN A 57 21.25 10.17 6.14
N VAL A 58 20.11 10.40 6.79
CA VAL A 58 19.61 9.53 7.87
C VAL A 58 19.40 8.10 7.36
N ARG A 59 18.83 7.92 6.16
CA ARG A 59 18.67 6.60 5.52
C ARG A 59 20.02 5.89 5.31
N LYS A 60 21.01 6.60 4.77
CA LYS A 60 22.36 6.06 4.58
C LYS A 60 23.02 5.61 5.89
N ILE A 61 22.84 6.37 6.97
CA ILE A 61 23.36 6.02 8.29
C ILE A 61 22.69 4.73 8.78
N ALA A 62 21.37 4.63 8.67
CA ALA A 62 20.63 3.42 9.03
C ALA A 62 21.17 2.21 8.26
N GLU A 63 21.34 2.31 6.94
CA GLU A 63 21.92 1.24 6.13
C GLU A 63 23.34 0.85 6.57
N GLN A 64 24.18 1.82 6.89
CA GLN A 64 25.55 1.57 7.35
C GLN A 64 25.57 0.87 8.71
N LEU A 65 24.68 1.25 9.62
CA LEU A 65 24.51 0.58 10.91
C LEU A 65 23.91 -0.83 10.76
N GLN A 66 23.02 -1.06 9.79
CA GLN A 66 22.49 -2.41 9.51
C GLN A 66 23.54 -3.36 8.93
N LYS A 67 24.47 -2.83 8.12
CA LYS A 67 25.59 -3.59 7.54
C LYS A 67 26.63 -4.04 8.59
N LEU A 68 26.45 -3.69 9.86
CA LEU A 68 27.24 -4.23 10.96
C LEU A 68 26.98 -5.74 11.12
N ASP A 69 27.78 -6.53 10.41
CA ASP A 69 27.73 -7.99 10.42
C ASP A 69 28.20 -8.53 11.80
N PRO A 70 27.41 -9.38 12.48
CA PRO A 70 27.88 -10.11 13.68
C PRO A 70 29.11 -11.01 13.39
N SER A 71 29.43 -11.24 12.12
CA SER A 71 30.63 -11.92 11.67
C SER A 71 31.90 -11.09 11.81
N VAL A 72 31.85 -9.77 11.98
CA VAL A 72 33.05 -8.97 12.34
C VAL A 72 33.55 -9.43 13.71
N THR A 73 32.65 -9.56 14.67
CA THR A 73 32.95 -10.11 15.99
C THR A 73 33.38 -11.58 15.88
N LYS A 74 32.63 -12.41 15.15
CA LYS A 74 32.93 -13.85 14.99
C LYS A 74 34.22 -14.15 14.22
N SER A 75 34.65 -13.29 13.30
CA SER A 75 35.88 -13.43 12.52
C SER A 75 37.09 -12.95 13.31
N ILE A 76 36.94 -11.91 14.14
CA ILE A 76 37.96 -11.47 15.11
C ILE A 76 38.15 -12.55 16.19
N SER A 77 37.06 -13.08 16.77
CA SER A 77 37.09 -14.22 17.71
C SER A 77 37.74 -15.47 17.09
N ARG A 78 37.37 -15.84 15.86
CA ARG A 78 37.96 -17.00 15.16
C ARG A 78 39.43 -16.81 14.82
N ARG A 79 39.84 -15.61 14.39
CA ARG A 79 41.21 -15.33 13.97
C ARG A 79 42.17 -15.28 15.17
N MET A 80 41.67 -14.86 16.34
CA MET A 80 42.48 -14.76 17.56
C MET A 80 42.34 -15.98 18.48
N LYS A 81 41.39 -16.91 18.23
CA LYS A 81 41.08 -18.08 19.09
C LYS A 81 40.84 -17.70 20.56
N VAL A 82 40.27 -16.52 20.80
CA VAL A 82 39.90 -16.04 22.14
C VAL A 82 38.43 -15.66 22.13
N ASP A 83 37.68 -16.13 23.12
CA ASP A 83 36.38 -15.57 23.45
C ASP A 83 36.61 -14.19 24.08
N PHE A 84 36.37 -13.15 23.30
CA PHE A 84 36.56 -11.78 23.77
C PHE A 84 35.54 -11.43 24.86
N PRO A 85 35.98 -10.83 25.99
CA PRO A 85 35.06 -10.19 26.92
C PRO A 85 34.23 -9.11 26.19
N LYS A 86 32.97 -8.91 26.60
CA LYS A 86 32.05 -7.91 25.99
C LYS A 86 32.71 -6.53 25.78
N SER A 87 33.58 -6.11 26.69
CA SER A 87 34.28 -4.82 26.66
C SER A 87 35.19 -4.59 25.43
N TRP A 88 35.72 -5.65 24.79
CA TRP A 88 36.53 -5.50 23.58
C TRP A 88 35.67 -5.26 22.33
N VAL A 89 34.44 -5.76 22.32
CA VAL A 89 33.47 -5.53 21.24
C VAL A 89 33.04 -4.06 21.23
N ASP A 90 32.82 -3.49 22.43
CA ASP A 90 32.44 -2.09 22.62
C ASP A 90 33.52 -1.13 22.07
N PHE A 91 34.82 -1.43 22.29
CA PHE A 91 35.93 -0.63 21.75
C PHE A 91 35.97 -0.67 20.21
N THR A 92 35.73 -1.83 19.61
CA THR A 92 35.74 -1.97 18.15
C THR A 92 34.60 -1.20 17.47
N LEU A 93 33.42 -1.17 18.09
CA LEU A 93 32.26 -0.42 17.58
C LEU A 93 32.51 1.09 17.62
N LEU A 94 32.96 1.62 18.76
CA LEU A 94 33.25 3.04 18.90
C LEU A 94 34.38 3.49 17.96
N SER A 95 35.41 2.65 17.78
CA SER A 95 36.48 2.91 16.81
C SER A 95 35.96 2.94 15.38
N TRP A 96 35.06 2.01 15.04
CA TRP A 96 34.43 1.97 13.72
C TRP A 96 33.56 3.20 13.44
N LEU A 97 32.73 3.63 14.41
CA LEU A 97 31.89 4.83 14.28
C LEU A 97 32.70 6.12 14.08
N ASN A 98 33.87 6.20 14.72
CA ASN A 98 34.77 7.35 14.59
C ASN A 98 35.62 7.33 13.31
N ARG A 99 35.83 6.17 12.67
CA ARG A 99 36.59 6.06 11.42
C ARG A 99 35.72 6.07 10.18
N THR A 100 34.48 5.61 10.31
CA THR A 100 33.53 5.55 9.19
C THR A 100 32.92 6.92 9.00
N THR A 101 33.01 7.43 7.77
CA THR A 101 32.47 8.74 7.41
C THR A 101 31.17 8.61 6.63
N LEU A 102 30.22 9.51 6.89
CA LEU A 102 29.07 9.72 6.03
C LEU A 102 29.51 10.51 4.79
N GLN A 103 29.22 10.01 3.60
CA GLN A 103 29.30 10.81 2.38
C GLN A 103 28.02 11.64 2.24
N PRO A 104 28.08 12.96 2.51
CA PRO A 104 26.88 13.79 2.57
C PRO A 104 26.17 13.81 1.21
N GLN A 105 24.85 13.74 1.22
CA GLN A 105 24.07 13.97 0.02
C GLN A 105 24.26 15.41 -0.48
N PRO A 106 24.30 15.64 -1.81
CA PRO A 106 24.28 16.99 -2.35
C PRO A 106 23.11 17.81 -1.78
N ASP A 107 23.33 19.11 -1.56
CA ASP A 107 22.38 20.06 -0.98
C ASP A 107 22.00 19.83 0.50
N SER A 108 22.55 18.83 1.16
CA SER A 108 22.30 18.56 2.58
C SER A 108 23.00 19.58 3.50
N THR A 109 22.58 19.62 4.76
CA THR A 109 23.22 20.46 5.80
C THR A 109 24.69 20.08 5.95
N TYR A 110 25.00 18.79 6.07
CA TYR A 110 26.38 18.30 6.14
C TYR A 110 27.23 18.59 4.89
N ALA A 111 26.66 18.58 3.69
CA ALA A 111 27.37 18.94 2.46
C ALA A 111 27.75 20.42 2.40
N SER A 112 26.95 21.28 3.05
CA SER A 112 27.17 22.73 3.07
C SER A 112 28.08 23.17 4.22
N ALA A 113 28.05 22.43 5.34
CA ALA A 113 28.71 22.83 6.59
C ALA A 113 30.14 22.30 6.73
N HIS A 114 30.52 21.21 6.06
CA HIS A 114 31.81 20.58 6.26
C HIS A 114 32.62 20.46 4.98
N THR A 115 33.90 20.82 5.05
CA THR A 115 34.89 20.59 3.98
C THR A 115 35.40 19.15 3.96
N THR A 116 35.24 18.42 5.07
CA THR A 116 35.60 17.01 5.23
C THR A 116 34.37 16.18 5.63
N PRO A 117 34.17 14.97 5.07
CA PRO A 117 33.05 14.09 5.45
C PRO A 117 32.97 13.85 6.96
N PRO A 118 31.82 14.11 7.63
CA PRO A 118 31.67 13.90 9.06
C PRO A 118 31.66 12.42 9.42
N THR A 119 32.09 12.09 10.64
CA THR A 119 32.11 10.69 11.12
C THR A 119 30.70 10.25 11.50
N LEU A 120 30.42 8.95 11.49
CA LEU A 120 29.12 8.46 11.94
C LEU A 120 28.87 8.80 13.41
N ALA A 121 29.92 8.81 14.23
CA ALA A 121 29.80 9.24 15.62
C ALA A 121 29.32 10.69 15.76
N SER A 122 29.88 11.63 15.00
CA SER A 122 29.45 13.03 15.08
C SER A 122 28.00 13.18 14.61
N VAL A 123 27.65 12.59 13.46
CA VAL A 123 26.30 12.73 12.89
C VAL A 123 25.22 12.09 13.78
N ILE A 124 25.48 10.93 14.39
CA ILE A 124 24.53 10.31 15.33
C ILE A 124 24.27 11.23 16.53
N THR A 125 25.33 11.86 17.05
CA THR A 125 25.24 12.78 18.18
C THR A 125 24.48 14.06 17.79
N ASP A 126 24.78 14.62 16.62
CA ASP A 126 24.09 15.80 16.08
C ASP A 126 22.59 15.55 15.85
N LEU A 127 22.21 14.32 15.49
CA LEU A 127 20.81 13.90 15.36
C LEU A 127 20.12 13.72 16.72
N GLY A 128 20.84 13.88 17.83
CA GLY A 128 20.33 13.79 19.20
C GLY A 128 20.26 12.36 19.76
N PHE A 129 20.96 11.40 19.15
CA PHE A 129 20.99 10.02 19.63
C PHE A 129 22.28 9.71 20.39
N ASP A 130 22.16 8.87 21.41
CA ASP A 130 23.33 8.31 22.09
C ASP A 130 24.09 7.37 21.17
N LEU A 131 25.43 7.40 21.27
CA LEU A 131 26.28 6.47 20.52
C LEU A 131 26.00 5.03 20.99
N PRO A 132 25.71 4.11 20.06
CA PRO A 132 25.44 2.73 20.43
C PRO A 132 26.70 2.11 21.01
N ARG A 133 26.55 1.45 22.17
CA ARG A 133 27.65 0.78 22.86
C ARG A 133 27.77 -0.67 22.42
N GLN A 134 26.64 -1.29 22.07
CA GLN A 134 26.57 -2.67 21.60
C GLN A 134 26.07 -2.75 20.16
N ILE A 135 26.36 -3.88 19.49
CA ILE A 135 25.89 -4.14 18.11
C ILE A 135 24.37 -4.18 18.05
N ASP A 136 23.71 -4.72 19.08
CA ASP A 136 22.26 -4.76 19.13
C ASP A 136 21.65 -3.36 19.32
N ASP A 137 22.30 -2.48 20.09
CA ASP A 137 21.94 -1.06 20.18
C ASP A 137 22.08 -0.37 18.82
N ALA A 138 23.16 -0.67 18.08
CA ALA A 138 23.38 -0.11 16.75
C ALA A 138 22.31 -0.57 15.76
N ARG A 139 21.87 -1.84 15.83
CA ARG A 139 20.75 -2.35 15.01
C ARG A 139 19.42 -1.75 15.42
N ALA A 140 19.17 -1.58 16.72
CA ALA A 140 17.97 -0.92 17.22
C ALA A 140 17.90 0.53 16.74
N LEU A 141 19.01 1.27 16.89
CA LEU A 141 19.15 2.63 16.36
C LEU A 141 18.94 2.66 14.85
N ALA A 142 19.52 1.71 14.11
CA ALA A 142 19.33 1.64 12.67
C ALA A 142 17.86 1.49 12.27
N ARG A 143 17.07 0.67 12.97
CA ARG A 143 15.63 0.55 12.74
C ARG A 143 14.89 1.85 13.04
N VAL A 144 15.25 2.55 14.12
CA VAL A 144 14.66 3.85 14.48
C VAL A 144 14.97 4.89 13.41
N LEU A 145 16.22 4.97 12.95
CA LEU A 145 16.64 5.90 11.89
C LEU A 145 16.00 5.56 10.55
N GLU A 146 15.87 4.27 10.21
CA GLU A 146 15.16 3.81 9.02
C GLU A 146 13.68 4.19 9.07
N GLN A 147 13.02 3.97 10.21
CA GLN A 147 11.62 4.37 10.40
C GLN A 147 11.47 5.89 10.30
N LYS A 148 12.36 6.67 10.89
CA LYS A 148 12.38 8.14 10.78
C LYS A 148 12.61 8.59 9.33
N ALA A 149 13.54 7.95 8.62
CA ALA A 149 13.82 8.27 7.22
C ALA A 149 12.73 7.81 6.26
N ALA A 150 11.92 6.82 6.63
CA ALA A 150 10.79 6.36 5.83
C ALA A 150 9.53 7.25 5.95
N GLN A 151 9.51 8.20 6.89
CA GLN A 151 8.38 9.13 7.09
C GLN A 151 8.42 10.26 6.04
N PRO A 152 7.41 10.42 5.18
CA PRO A 152 7.38 11.52 4.21
C PRO A 152 7.35 12.89 4.89
N LEU A 153 8.25 13.79 4.50
CA LEU A 153 8.37 15.14 5.09
C LEU A 153 7.10 15.99 4.97
N LEU A 154 6.33 15.82 3.89
CA LEU A 154 5.11 16.57 3.60
C LEU A 154 3.84 15.73 3.85
N GLY A 155 3.98 14.63 4.59
CA GLY A 155 2.89 13.67 4.81
C GLY A 155 2.26 13.20 3.49
N ASN A 156 0.93 13.09 3.50
CA ASN A 156 0.10 12.73 2.36
C ASN A 156 -0.12 13.87 1.33
N LEU A 157 0.70 14.92 1.39
CA LEU A 157 0.59 16.13 0.57
C LEU A 157 -0.70 16.94 0.78
N GLY A 158 -1.46 16.68 1.85
CA GLY A 158 -2.65 17.47 2.21
C GLY A 158 -2.34 18.76 2.94
N GLY A 159 -1.11 18.91 3.46
CA GLY A 159 -0.69 20.03 4.29
C GLY A 159 -1.57 20.18 5.53
N VAL A 160 -1.98 21.41 5.84
CA VAL A 160 -2.79 21.71 7.05
C VAL A 160 -4.14 20.98 7.04
N LEU A 161 -4.63 20.57 5.87
CA LEU A 161 -5.90 19.82 5.75
C LEU A 161 -5.78 18.35 6.18
N SER A 162 -4.57 17.87 6.43
CA SER A 162 -4.29 16.49 6.87
C SER A 162 -3.58 16.43 8.21
N TRP A 163 -3.60 17.53 8.97
CA TRP A 163 -3.21 17.51 10.37
C TRP A 163 -4.15 16.61 11.18
N GLN A 164 -3.65 16.07 12.29
CA GLN A 164 -4.40 15.15 13.16
C GLN A 164 -5.73 15.73 13.63
N ILE A 165 -5.76 17.05 13.81
CA ILE A 165 -6.98 17.80 14.09
C ILE A 165 -7.35 18.52 12.78
N PRO A 166 -8.52 18.22 12.19
CA PRO A 166 -8.89 18.80 10.91
C PRO A 166 -9.12 20.30 11.04
N MET A 167 -8.74 21.03 10.00
CA MET A 167 -9.04 22.46 9.86
C MET A 167 -10.56 22.68 9.74
N THR A 168 -11.07 23.75 10.35
CA THR A 168 -12.49 24.11 10.26
C THR A 168 -12.90 24.51 8.84
N GLU A 169 -14.19 24.43 8.54
CA GLU A 169 -14.73 24.87 7.25
C GLU A 169 -14.49 26.38 7.02
N GLU A 170 -14.55 27.19 8.09
CA GLU A 170 -14.29 28.62 8.00
C GLU A 170 -12.84 28.91 7.61
N ASP A 171 -11.87 28.21 8.19
CA ASP A 171 -10.46 28.41 7.85
C ASP A 171 -10.15 27.91 6.42
N LYS A 172 -10.77 26.81 5.97
CA LYS A 172 -10.71 26.38 4.55
C LYS A 172 -11.30 27.45 3.62
N GLN A 173 -12.42 28.04 4.00
CA GLN A 173 -13.08 29.10 3.23
C GLN A 173 -12.23 30.38 3.20
N LYS A 174 -11.54 30.74 4.28
CA LYS A 174 -10.57 31.86 4.30
C LYS A 174 -9.43 31.62 3.33
N ILE A 175 -8.86 30.41 3.29
CA ILE A 175 -7.83 30.03 2.31
C ILE A 175 -8.36 30.22 0.88
N TYR A 176 -9.55 29.69 0.60
CA TYR A 176 -10.16 29.83 -0.73
C TYR A 176 -10.34 31.32 -1.10
N GLN A 177 -10.94 32.12 -0.22
CA GLN A 177 -11.18 33.54 -0.46
C GLN A 177 -9.88 34.34 -0.61
N PHE A 178 -8.83 34.00 0.14
CA PHE A 178 -7.53 34.65 0.04
C PHE A 178 -6.97 34.56 -1.39
N MET A 179 -7.11 33.40 -2.05
CA MET A 179 -6.63 33.20 -3.44
C MET A 179 -7.33 34.08 -4.47
N PHE A 180 -8.55 34.55 -4.19
CA PHE A 180 -9.35 35.40 -5.07
C PHE A 180 -9.49 36.84 -4.56
N SER A 181 -8.74 37.22 -3.53
CA SER A 181 -8.74 38.57 -2.95
C SER A 181 -7.71 39.48 -3.62
N ARG A 182 -8.02 40.77 -3.74
CA ARG A 182 -7.09 41.82 -4.18
C ARG A 182 -6.17 42.32 -3.07
N ASN A 183 -6.50 42.02 -1.80
CA ASN A 183 -5.84 42.60 -0.63
C ASN A 183 -4.86 41.62 0.02
N THR A 184 -4.14 40.83 -0.78
CA THR A 184 -3.18 39.82 -0.29
C THR A 184 -1.76 40.36 -0.16
N GLY A 185 -1.46 41.50 -0.80
CA GLY A 185 -0.10 42.03 -0.91
C GLY A 185 0.82 41.22 -1.83
N LEU A 186 0.29 40.20 -2.52
CA LEU A 186 1.05 39.35 -3.44
C LEU A 186 0.82 39.78 -4.90
N SER A 187 1.91 39.85 -5.66
CA SER A 187 1.85 40.16 -7.09
C SER A 187 1.18 39.01 -7.85
N SER A 188 0.31 39.32 -8.81
CA SER A 188 -0.46 38.34 -9.60
C SER A 188 -1.55 37.57 -8.85
N LEU A 189 -1.97 38.07 -7.69
CA LEU A 189 -3.29 37.79 -7.10
C LEU A 189 -4.19 39.02 -7.26
N PRO A 190 -5.53 38.86 -7.39
CA PRO A 190 -6.30 37.61 -7.31
C PRO A 190 -6.11 36.73 -8.55
N LEU A 191 -6.33 35.43 -8.40
CA LEU A 191 -6.37 34.52 -9.54
C LEU A 191 -7.45 34.98 -10.53
N SER A 192 -7.03 35.30 -11.77
CA SER A 192 -7.93 35.87 -12.80
C SER A 192 -8.86 34.82 -13.43
N ASP A 193 -8.51 33.54 -13.30
CA ASP A 193 -9.23 32.41 -13.86
C ASP A 193 -9.32 31.32 -12.78
N VAL A 194 -10.53 31.09 -12.26
CA VAL A 194 -10.83 30.08 -11.23
C VAL A 194 -10.46 28.69 -11.73
N ASP A 195 -10.54 28.47 -13.05
CA ASP A 195 -10.38 27.17 -13.67
C ASP A 195 -8.90 26.85 -13.89
N LYS A 196 -8.08 27.84 -14.29
CA LYS A 196 -6.62 27.62 -14.51
C LYS A 196 -5.76 27.72 -13.24
N GLY A 197 -6.34 28.17 -12.13
CA GLY A 197 -6.00 27.75 -10.77
C GLY A 197 -4.64 28.18 -10.19
N VAL A 198 -4.53 28.01 -8.87
CA VAL A 198 -3.32 28.22 -8.05
C VAL A 198 -2.08 27.52 -8.62
N LEU A 199 -2.23 26.39 -9.32
CA LEU A 199 -1.11 25.71 -9.95
C LEU A 199 -0.51 26.48 -11.12
N ALA A 200 -1.29 27.16 -11.97
CA ALA A 200 -0.71 28.00 -13.02
C ALA A 200 0.06 29.18 -12.43
N TYR A 201 -0.46 29.78 -11.36
CA TYR A 201 0.22 30.83 -10.60
C TYR A 201 1.59 30.35 -10.07
N LEU A 202 1.61 29.16 -9.43
CA LEU A 202 2.82 28.56 -8.89
C LEU A 202 3.80 28.14 -9.99
N LEU A 203 3.32 27.50 -11.06
CA LEU A 203 4.16 27.02 -12.17
C LEU A 203 4.88 28.18 -12.85
N ASN A 204 4.18 29.29 -13.10
CA ASN A 204 4.75 30.50 -13.71
C ASN A 204 5.83 31.17 -12.84
N GLY A 205 5.88 30.87 -11.53
CA GLY A 205 6.90 31.38 -10.61
C GLY A 205 8.05 30.40 -10.36
N SER A 206 8.05 29.24 -11.03
CA SER A 206 8.92 28.10 -10.70
C SER A 206 9.92 27.76 -11.81
N SER A 207 10.89 26.92 -11.48
CA SER A 207 11.84 26.32 -12.43
C SER A 207 11.37 24.95 -12.98
N VAL A 208 10.08 24.64 -12.82
CA VAL A 208 9.49 23.37 -13.27
C VAL A 208 9.47 23.32 -14.80
N THR A 209 10.09 22.28 -15.36
CA THR A 209 10.11 22.02 -16.80
C THR A 209 9.05 21.00 -17.19
N GLN A 210 8.77 20.87 -18.50
CA GLN A 210 7.86 19.85 -19.02
C GLN A 210 8.32 18.42 -18.69
N SER A 211 9.63 18.17 -18.65
CA SER A 211 10.19 16.88 -18.22
C SER A 211 9.96 16.63 -16.73
N ASP A 212 10.04 17.66 -15.89
CA ASP A 212 9.77 17.51 -14.46
C ASP A 212 8.31 17.10 -14.22
N LEU A 213 7.35 17.61 -15.00
CA LEU A 213 5.93 17.28 -14.89
C LEU A 213 5.61 15.79 -15.17
N GLN A 214 6.54 15.05 -15.78
CA GLN A 214 6.41 13.59 -15.92
C GLN A 214 6.76 12.83 -14.63
N ASN A 215 7.41 13.50 -13.66
CA ASN A 215 7.71 12.98 -12.33
C ASN A 215 7.08 13.91 -11.27
N PRO A 216 5.83 13.62 -10.82
CA PRO A 216 5.09 14.47 -9.91
C PRO A 216 5.84 14.88 -8.65
N GLY A 217 6.60 13.96 -8.03
CA GLY A 217 7.39 14.27 -6.83
C GLY A 217 8.52 15.26 -7.11
N ALA A 218 9.22 15.10 -8.25
CA ALA A 218 10.29 16.03 -8.65
C ALA A 218 9.73 17.42 -9.01
N ALA A 219 8.63 17.47 -9.77
CA ALA A 219 7.94 18.71 -10.10
C ALA A 219 7.44 19.44 -8.84
N LEU A 220 6.78 18.72 -7.93
CA LEU A 220 6.24 19.31 -6.70
C LEU A 220 7.33 19.93 -5.85
N ARG A 221 8.47 19.26 -5.68
CA ARG A 221 9.60 19.81 -4.94
C ARG A 221 10.10 21.13 -5.54
N LYS A 222 10.31 21.17 -6.86
CA LYS A 222 10.73 22.40 -7.57
C LYS A 222 9.67 23.51 -7.48
N LEU A 223 8.40 23.14 -7.49
CA LEU A 223 7.27 24.06 -7.36
C LEU A 223 7.25 24.70 -5.96
N LEU A 224 7.33 23.88 -4.91
CA LEU A 224 7.23 24.30 -3.51
C LEU A 224 8.46 25.11 -3.05
N ASP A 225 9.65 24.80 -3.57
CA ASP A 225 10.87 25.57 -3.31
C ASP A 225 10.93 26.91 -4.08
N SER A 226 9.96 27.21 -4.94
CA SER A 226 9.97 28.47 -5.69
C SER A 226 9.71 29.68 -4.78
N PRO A 227 10.33 30.85 -5.05
CA PRO A 227 10.10 32.06 -4.26
C PRO A 227 8.61 32.42 -4.15
N ARG A 228 7.88 32.27 -5.26
CA ARG A 228 6.44 32.54 -5.32
C ARG A 228 5.61 31.61 -4.43
N ALA A 229 5.97 30.33 -4.37
CA ALA A 229 5.33 29.38 -3.47
C ALA A 229 5.60 29.77 -2.01
N GLN A 230 6.86 30.07 -1.67
CA GLN A 230 7.25 30.48 -0.31
C GLN A 230 6.55 31.76 0.16
N GLU A 231 6.46 32.77 -0.71
CA GLU A 231 5.72 34.01 -0.43
C GLU A 231 4.24 33.73 -0.17
N LEU A 232 3.60 32.90 -1.02
CA LEU A 232 2.22 32.51 -0.85
C LEU A 232 1.97 31.77 0.48
N GLY A 233 2.82 30.79 0.81
CA GLY A 233 2.68 30.02 2.04
C GLY A 233 2.83 30.88 3.29
N ARG A 234 3.79 31.81 3.31
CA ARG A 234 3.96 32.76 4.43
C ARG A 234 2.77 33.71 4.55
N ALA A 235 2.25 34.21 3.43
CA ALA A 235 1.09 35.10 3.43
C ALA A 235 -0.18 34.39 3.95
N LEU A 236 -0.42 33.15 3.52
CA LEU A 236 -1.52 32.31 4.01
C LEU A 236 -1.37 31.99 5.49
N GLN A 237 -0.16 31.63 5.92
CA GLN A 237 0.14 31.37 7.32
C GLN A 237 -0.15 32.61 8.18
N ALA A 238 0.32 33.78 7.75
CA ALA A 238 0.05 35.04 8.46
C ALA A 238 -1.44 35.38 8.47
N HIS A 239 -2.15 35.18 7.35
CA HIS A 239 -3.58 35.43 7.24
C HIS A 239 -4.42 34.58 8.20
N LEU A 240 -3.99 33.34 8.48
CA LEU A 240 -4.67 32.42 9.38
C LEU A 240 -4.17 32.48 10.84
N GLY A 241 -3.16 33.31 11.15
CA GLY A 241 -2.54 33.35 12.47
C GLY A 241 -1.81 32.05 12.85
N GLY A 242 -1.28 31.35 11.86
CA GLY A 242 -0.71 30.01 12.00
C GLY A 242 0.70 29.97 12.62
N VAL A 243 0.97 28.92 13.40
CA VAL A 243 2.29 28.68 14.01
C VAL A 243 3.33 28.33 12.95
N SER A 244 4.55 28.87 13.09
CA SER A 244 5.68 28.59 12.19
C SER A 244 6.46 27.35 12.62
N SER A 245 6.76 26.48 11.66
CA SER A 245 7.67 25.34 11.80
C SER A 245 8.58 25.26 10.56
N SER A 246 9.51 24.30 10.54
CA SER A 246 10.38 24.08 9.39
C SER A 246 9.64 23.62 8.13
N THR A 247 8.39 23.14 8.24
CA THR A 247 7.56 22.70 7.12
C THR A 247 6.24 23.45 6.97
N SER A 248 5.85 24.29 7.96
CA SER A 248 4.52 24.91 8.01
C SER A 248 4.15 25.67 6.74
N VAL A 249 5.12 26.38 6.14
CA VAL A 249 4.92 27.12 4.88
C VAL A 249 4.43 26.20 3.76
N TYR A 250 5.00 25.00 3.64
CA TYR A 250 4.57 24.01 2.63
C TYR A 250 3.16 23.49 2.93
N ASP A 251 2.82 23.30 4.20
CA ASP A 251 1.51 22.82 4.60
C ASP A 251 0.39 23.79 4.17
N TYR A 252 0.59 25.11 4.32
CA TYR A 252 -0.39 26.11 3.87
C TYR A 252 -0.51 26.16 2.35
N ILE A 253 0.60 26.02 1.62
CA ILE A 253 0.59 26.00 0.15
C ILE A 253 -0.17 24.78 -0.35
N LEU A 254 0.13 23.60 0.20
CA LEU A 254 -0.55 22.35 -0.15
C LEU A 254 -2.06 22.45 0.15
N ALA A 255 -2.43 23.01 1.30
CA ALA A 255 -3.82 23.26 1.64
C ALA A 255 -4.52 24.17 0.60
N ALA A 256 -3.88 25.26 0.20
CA ALA A 256 -4.42 26.16 -0.82
C ALA A 256 -4.54 25.48 -2.19
N ILE A 257 -3.57 24.64 -2.56
CA ILE A 257 -3.66 23.83 -3.79
C ILE A 257 -4.90 22.94 -3.76
N HIS A 258 -5.09 22.18 -2.68
CA HIS A 258 -6.24 21.29 -2.53
C HIS A 258 -7.57 22.02 -2.53
N VAL A 259 -7.70 23.11 -1.77
CA VAL A 259 -8.96 23.86 -1.65
C VAL A 259 -9.37 24.54 -2.97
N VAL A 260 -8.41 24.98 -3.79
CA VAL A 260 -8.71 25.57 -5.11
C VAL A 260 -9.01 24.49 -6.15
N LEU A 261 -8.29 23.36 -6.13
CA LEU A 261 -8.52 22.26 -7.06
C LEU A 261 -9.82 21.50 -6.76
N ASP A 262 -10.15 21.33 -5.48
CA ASP A 262 -11.36 20.69 -5.00
C ASP A 262 -12.11 21.57 -3.99
N PRO A 263 -12.87 22.58 -4.48
CA PRO A 263 -13.69 23.42 -3.61
C PRO A 263 -14.80 22.65 -2.89
N TRP A 264 -15.20 21.47 -3.36
CA TRP A 264 -16.22 20.65 -2.70
C TRP A 264 -15.72 20.15 -1.34
N SER A 265 -14.40 19.93 -1.22
CA SER A 265 -13.75 19.50 0.03
C SER A 265 -13.80 20.53 1.18
N ILE A 266 -14.22 21.78 0.90
CA ILE A 266 -14.39 22.82 1.93
C ILE A 266 -15.48 22.41 2.92
N LYS A 267 -16.62 21.91 2.44
CA LYS A 267 -17.79 21.50 3.24
C LYS A 267 -17.70 20.09 3.82
N GLY A 268 -16.49 19.53 3.85
CA GLY A 268 -16.23 18.13 4.19
C GLY A 268 -15.80 17.31 2.99
N GLN A 269 -14.98 16.29 3.26
CA GLN A 269 -14.51 15.35 2.26
C GLN A 269 -15.47 14.17 2.24
N VAL A 270 -16.12 13.93 1.09
CA VAL A 270 -16.88 12.70 0.89
C VAL A 270 -15.88 11.61 0.50
N SER A 271 -15.84 10.52 1.27
CA SER A 271 -15.01 9.36 0.96
C SER A 271 -15.25 8.88 -0.46
N ASN A 272 -14.18 8.46 -1.14
CA ASN A 272 -14.21 8.02 -2.54
C ASN A 272 -14.62 9.08 -3.58
N ARG A 273 -14.74 10.37 -3.23
CA ARG A 273 -14.99 11.42 -4.21
C ARG A 273 -13.81 12.38 -4.31
N ILE A 274 -13.45 12.76 -5.54
CA ILE A 274 -12.44 13.77 -5.84
C ILE A 274 -13.14 14.80 -6.71
N THR A 275 -13.36 16.01 -6.19
CA THR A 275 -14.22 17.01 -6.86
C THR A 275 -15.64 16.49 -7.08
N ASP A 276 -16.11 16.40 -8.32
CA ASP A 276 -17.36 15.76 -8.74
C ASP A 276 -17.16 14.34 -9.31
N PHE A 277 -15.93 13.80 -9.28
CA PHE A 277 -15.61 12.45 -9.74
C PHE A 277 -15.78 11.43 -8.61
N ASP A 278 -16.67 10.46 -8.80
CA ASP A 278 -17.00 9.45 -7.80
C ASP A 278 -16.24 8.13 -8.10
N LEU A 279 -15.24 7.81 -7.28
CA LEU A 279 -14.47 6.56 -7.40
C LEU A 279 -15.32 5.31 -7.10
N ALA A 280 -16.48 5.48 -6.45
CA ALA A 280 -17.40 4.39 -6.16
C ALA A 280 -18.46 4.18 -7.25
N ASP A 281 -18.45 4.99 -8.32
CA ASP A 281 -19.43 4.90 -9.40
C ASP A 281 -19.47 3.48 -10.01
N PRO A 282 -20.67 2.89 -10.20
CA PRO A 282 -20.83 1.60 -10.87
C PRO A 282 -20.14 1.47 -12.22
N GLU A 283 -19.98 2.58 -12.96
CA GLU A 283 -19.27 2.59 -14.24
C GLU A 283 -17.81 2.13 -14.09
N HIS A 284 -17.20 2.33 -12.93
CA HIS A 284 -15.81 1.95 -12.66
C HIS A 284 -15.65 0.51 -12.15
N TRP A 285 -16.75 -0.19 -11.85
CA TRP A 285 -16.66 -1.56 -11.33
C TRP A 285 -16.01 -2.50 -12.34
N GLN A 286 -15.26 -3.49 -11.82
CA GLN A 286 -14.53 -4.47 -12.62
C GLN A 286 -13.46 -3.89 -13.56
N GLN A 287 -13.23 -2.57 -13.52
CA GLN A 287 -12.12 -1.92 -14.21
C GLN A 287 -10.83 -2.04 -13.41
N SER A 288 -9.70 -1.95 -14.12
CA SER A 288 -8.39 -1.86 -13.47
C SER A 288 -8.19 -0.49 -12.83
N PRO A 289 -7.40 -0.40 -11.74
CA PRO A 289 -7.10 0.87 -11.12
C PRO A 289 -6.43 1.89 -12.05
N SER A 290 -5.62 1.42 -12.99
CA SER A 290 -5.02 2.27 -14.03
C SER A 290 -6.08 2.91 -14.95
N SER A 291 -7.14 2.18 -15.31
CA SER A 291 -8.22 2.70 -16.17
C SER A 291 -9.00 3.81 -15.47
N VAL A 292 -9.29 3.64 -14.18
CA VAL A 292 -9.99 4.65 -13.37
C VAL A 292 -9.11 5.89 -13.18
N LEU A 293 -7.81 5.72 -13.00
CA LEU A 293 -6.83 6.81 -12.93
C LEU A 293 -6.77 7.63 -14.23
N GLU A 294 -6.82 6.96 -15.38
CA GLU A 294 -6.88 7.62 -16.69
C GLU A 294 -8.18 8.40 -16.89
N GLN A 295 -9.32 7.83 -16.48
CA GLN A 295 -10.62 8.51 -16.50
C GLN A 295 -10.64 9.75 -15.60
N LEU A 296 -10.12 9.65 -14.38
CA LEU A 296 -9.98 10.80 -13.48
C LEU A 296 -9.11 11.90 -14.12
N SER A 297 -8.00 11.51 -14.75
CA SER A 297 -7.12 12.47 -15.43
C SER A 297 -7.83 13.17 -16.59
N ALA A 298 -8.59 12.43 -17.41
CA ALA A 298 -9.39 13.00 -18.49
C ALA A 298 -10.48 13.93 -17.96
N HIS A 299 -11.16 13.55 -16.87
CA HIS A 299 -12.19 14.35 -16.21
C HIS A 299 -11.63 15.69 -15.68
N LEU A 300 -10.46 15.67 -15.04
CA LEU A 300 -9.80 16.88 -14.56
C LEU A 300 -9.44 17.86 -15.69
N ILE A 301 -9.05 17.34 -16.87
CA ILE A 301 -8.81 18.18 -18.05
C ILE A 301 -10.14 18.73 -18.59
N GLN A 302 -11.18 17.90 -18.70
CA GLN A 302 -12.49 18.30 -19.19
C GLN A 302 -13.12 19.40 -18.33
N LYS A 303 -12.93 19.33 -17.00
CA LYS A 303 -13.39 20.33 -16.03
C LYS A 303 -12.46 21.53 -15.90
N ASN A 304 -11.47 21.65 -16.78
CA ASN A 304 -10.44 22.69 -16.79
C ASN A 304 -9.59 22.78 -15.51
N ARG A 305 -9.65 21.79 -14.61
CA ARG A 305 -8.86 21.76 -13.36
C ARG A 305 -7.38 21.43 -13.60
N ALA A 306 -7.10 20.81 -14.75
CA ALA A 306 -5.76 20.48 -15.20
C ALA A 306 -5.61 20.75 -16.70
N THR A 307 -4.36 20.90 -17.12
CA THR A 307 -3.96 20.88 -18.54
C THR A 307 -3.34 19.52 -18.86
N PRO A 308 -3.28 19.10 -20.13
CA PRO A 308 -2.59 17.87 -20.52
C PRO A 308 -1.14 17.78 -20.03
N ASN A 309 -0.48 18.94 -19.83
CA ASN A 309 0.92 19.00 -19.39
C ASN A 309 1.08 18.74 -17.89
N ASN A 310 0.15 19.21 -17.05
CA ASN A 310 0.27 19.14 -15.59
C ASN A 310 -0.71 18.15 -14.93
N VAL A 311 -1.57 17.48 -15.70
CA VAL A 311 -2.58 16.54 -15.17
C VAL A 311 -1.97 15.46 -14.28
N LYS A 312 -0.80 14.91 -14.63
CA LYS A 312 -0.13 13.89 -13.80
C LYS A 312 0.21 14.43 -12.40
N LEU A 313 0.66 15.68 -12.31
CA LEU A 313 0.95 16.35 -11.05
C LEU A 313 -0.33 16.62 -10.25
N VAL A 314 -1.37 17.13 -10.91
CA VAL A 314 -2.69 17.41 -10.29
C VAL A 314 -3.30 16.14 -9.72
N THR A 315 -3.40 15.10 -10.55
CA THR A 315 -3.95 13.79 -10.17
C THR A 315 -3.16 13.19 -9.02
N HIS A 316 -1.83 13.24 -9.07
CA HIS A 316 -0.98 12.76 -7.97
C HIS A 316 -1.24 13.52 -6.67
N LEU A 317 -1.34 14.86 -6.70
CA LEU A 317 -1.61 15.66 -5.51
C LEU A 317 -2.95 15.31 -4.87
N LEU A 318 -4.03 15.29 -5.66
CA LEU A 318 -5.38 14.97 -5.18
C LEU A 318 -5.45 13.55 -4.60
N LEU A 319 -4.87 12.57 -5.31
CA LEU A 319 -4.90 11.18 -4.89
C LEU A 319 -4.04 10.89 -3.67
N SER A 320 -2.89 11.54 -3.52
CA SER A 320 -2.02 11.35 -2.34
C SER A 320 -2.78 11.59 -1.05
N ARG A 321 -3.73 12.52 -1.04
CA ARG A 321 -4.61 12.77 0.11
C ARG A 321 -5.88 11.93 0.10
N ALA A 322 -6.58 11.83 -1.03
CA ALA A 322 -7.94 11.29 -1.07
C ALA A 322 -8.03 9.78 -1.27
N ALA A 323 -7.13 9.20 -2.08
CA ALA A 323 -7.14 7.78 -2.42
C ALA A 323 -5.73 7.29 -2.76
N PRO A 324 -4.81 7.25 -1.77
CA PRO A 324 -3.41 6.89 -2.00
C PRO A 324 -3.22 5.47 -2.54
N GLN A 325 -4.20 4.58 -2.34
CA GLN A 325 -4.20 3.23 -2.92
C GLN A 325 -4.19 3.22 -4.46
N LEU A 326 -4.64 4.30 -5.12
CA LEU A 326 -4.55 4.46 -6.58
C LEU A 326 -3.14 4.81 -7.07
N LEU A 327 -2.22 5.16 -6.15
CA LEU A 327 -0.82 5.50 -6.44
C LEU A 327 0.15 4.34 -6.16
N ILE A 328 -0.38 3.15 -5.88
CA ILE A 328 0.38 1.92 -5.69
C ILE A 328 0.85 1.39 -7.04
N LYS A 329 2.12 0.95 -7.10
CA LYS A 329 2.74 0.36 -8.29
C LYS A 329 2.47 -1.14 -8.37
N ASP A 330 2.58 -1.68 -9.59
CA ASP A 330 2.55 -3.12 -9.86
C ASP A 330 1.31 -3.84 -9.32
N ILE A 331 0.15 -3.18 -9.40
CA ILE A 331 -1.13 -3.78 -9.02
C ILE A 331 -1.48 -4.91 -10.01
N PRO A 332 -1.68 -6.16 -9.55
CA PRO A 332 -2.02 -7.27 -10.44
C PRO A 332 -3.34 -7.04 -11.17
N ALA A 333 -3.47 -7.53 -12.41
CA ALA A 333 -4.67 -7.38 -13.24
C ALA A 333 -5.96 -7.96 -12.62
N GLY A 334 -5.83 -8.89 -11.67
CA GLY A 334 -6.95 -9.46 -10.92
C GLY A 334 -7.53 -8.53 -9.85
N VAL A 335 -6.82 -7.45 -9.48
CA VAL A 335 -7.29 -6.46 -8.51
C VAL A 335 -8.09 -5.41 -9.27
N LYS A 336 -9.42 -5.49 -9.14
CA LYS A 336 -10.37 -4.61 -9.85
C LYS A 336 -11.22 -3.83 -8.87
N PHE A 337 -11.70 -2.66 -9.27
CA PHE A 337 -12.64 -1.88 -8.47
C PHE A 337 -13.88 -2.69 -8.09
N GLY A 338 -14.27 -2.62 -6.81
CA GLY A 338 -15.35 -3.42 -6.21
C GLY A 338 -14.98 -4.87 -5.89
N SER A 339 -13.79 -5.36 -6.27
CA SER A 339 -13.35 -6.72 -5.93
C SER A 339 -12.92 -6.83 -4.47
N THR A 340 -12.92 -8.06 -3.94
CA THR A 340 -12.43 -8.34 -2.59
C THR A 340 -10.95 -8.00 -2.42
N LEU A 341 -10.13 -8.18 -3.46
CA LEU A 341 -8.72 -7.80 -3.42
C LEU A 341 -8.53 -6.27 -3.37
N TRP A 342 -9.43 -5.52 -4.00
CA TRP A 342 -9.41 -4.05 -3.94
C TRP A 342 -9.77 -3.53 -2.54
N VAL A 343 -10.75 -4.16 -1.87
CA VAL A 343 -11.08 -3.86 -0.47
C VAL A 343 -9.88 -4.09 0.43
N GLN A 344 -9.22 -5.25 0.30
CA GLN A 344 -8.02 -5.57 1.09
C GLN A 344 -6.89 -4.56 0.84
N LEU A 345 -6.65 -4.18 -0.42
CA LEU A 345 -5.65 -3.19 -0.78
C LEU A 345 -5.95 -1.82 -0.17
N THR A 346 -7.22 -1.40 -0.19
CA THR A 346 -7.67 -0.11 0.37
C THR A 346 -7.46 -0.07 1.88
N ILE A 347 -7.82 -1.15 2.59
CA ILE A 347 -7.61 -1.27 4.03
C ILE A 347 -6.10 -1.29 4.35
N ALA A 348 -5.30 -2.05 3.58
CA ALA A 348 -3.85 -2.11 3.79
C ALA A 348 -3.19 -0.75 3.61
N ALA A 349 -3.56 0.00 2.56
CA ALA A 349 -3.10 1.37 2.35
C ALA A 349 -3.50 2.28 3.52
N ALA A 350 -4.75 2.21 3.99
CA ALA A 350 -5.22 3.01 5.12
C ALA A 350 -4.45 2.72 6.41
N LYS A 351 -4.07 1.46 6.67
CA LYS A 351 -3.24 1.10 7.84
C LYS A 351 -1.86 1.78 7.79
N ILE A 352 -1.24 1.80 6.62
CA ILE A 352 0.06 2.45 6.41
C ILE A 352 -0.07 3.97 6.56
N GLU A 353 -1.07 4.57 5.91
CA GLU A 353 -1.31 6.02 5.96
C GLU A 353 -1.67 6.52 7.36
N ALA A 354 -2.37 5.72 8.16
CA ALA A 354 -2.67 6.06 9.55
C ALA A 354 -1.41 6.12 10.43
N GLN A 355 -0.37 5.36 10.10
CA GLN A 355 0.90 5.37 10.83
C GLN A 355 1.92 6.36 10.26
N ALA A 356 1.96 6.47 8.94
CA ALA A 356 2.94 7.24 8.18
C ALA A 356 2.25 7.86 6.94
N PRO A 357 1.58 9.01 7.10
CA PRO A 357 0.89 9.67 5.99
C PRO A 357 1.82 9.95 4.80
N GLY A 358 1.36 9.63 3.59
CA GLY A 358 2.09 9.77 2.33
C GLY A 358 3.09 8.68 2.01
N ARG A 359 3.13 7.60 2.80
CA ARG A 359 4.09 6.51 2.59
C ARG A 359 3.62 5.55 1.48
N VAL A 360 2.32 5.41 1.26
CA VAL A 360 1.76 4.50 0.25
C VAL A 360 2.13 4.91 -1.18
N PRO A 361 2.05 6.18 -1.59
CA PRO A 361 2.44 6.61 -2.93
C PRO A 361 3.84 6.13 -3.31
N GLY A 362 3.91 5.29 -4.36
CA GLY A 362 5.16 4.77 -4.88
C GLY A 362 5.62 3.43 -4.32
N MET A 363 4.96 2.88 -3.30
CA MET A 363 5.11 1.47 -2.90
C MET A 363 4.50 0.53 -3.95
N THR A 364 5.03 -0.68 -4.05
CA THR A 364 4.44 -1.76 -4.85
C THR A 364 3.30 -2.46 -4.11
N TYR A 365 2.46 -3.17 -4.85
CA TYR A 365 1.37 -3.98 -4.28
C TYR A 365 1.87 -4.94 -3.18
N ALA A 366 2.99 -5.61 -3.40
CA ALA A 366 3.56 -6.54 -2.44
C ALA A 366 4.09 -5.83 -1.17
N GLU A 367 4.79 -4.71 -1.34
CA GLU A 367 5.30 -3.92 -0.22
C GLU A 367 4.17 -3.40 0.66
N VAL A 368 3.05 -2.96 0.06
CA VAL A 368 1.88 -2.49 0.82
C VAL A 368 1.27 -3.61 1.65
N LEU A 369 1.06 -4.79 1.08
CA LEU A 369 0.48 -5.91 1.83
C LEU A 369 1.39 -6.36 2.99
N ILE A 370 2.70 -6.43 2.75
CA ILE A 370 3.68 -6.81 3.79
C ILE A 370 3.73 -5.74 4.89
N ALA A 371 3.85 -4.46 4.52
CA ALA A 371 3.96 -3.38 5.49
C ALA A 371 2.68 -3.23 6.33
N ALA A 372 1.51 -3.52 5.77
CA ALA A 372 0.24 -3.43 6.46
C ALA A 372 -0.04 -4.59 7.43
N GLU A 373 0.63 -5.75 7.28
CA GLU A 373 0.31 -6.98 8.02
C GLU A 373 0.38 -6.77 9.55
N SER A 374 1.45 -6.16 10.04
CA SER A 374 1.69 -5.94 11.48
C SER A 374 1.10 -4.65 12.04
N LEU A 375 0.41 -3.85 11.23
CA LEU A 375 -0.11 -2.55 11.66
C LEU A 375 -1.45 -2.71 12.41
N PRO A 376 -1.74 -1.80 13.36
CA PRO A 376 -3.02 -1.78 14.06
C PRO A 376 -4.17 -1.45 13.10
N ALA A 377 -5.38 -1.87 13.48
CA ALA A 377 -6.61 -1.63 12.71
C ALA A 377 -7.65 -0.80 13.47
N ASP A 378 -7.33 -0.34 14.68
CA ASP A 378 -8.23 0.30 15.63
C ASP A 378 -8.24 1.83 15.55
N THR A 379 -7.41 2.43 14.70
CA THR A 379 -7.41 3.87 14.49
C THR A 379 -8.69 4.34 13.78
N TYR A 380 -9.14 5.56 14.09
CA TYR A 380 -10.29 6.21 13.43
C TYR A 380 -10.20 6.15 11.89
N ALA A 381 -9.02 6.47 11.35
CA ALA A 381 -8.78 6.50 9.90
C ALA A 381 -8.94 5.11 9.27
N VAL A 382 -8.40 4.06 9.92
CA VAL A 382 -8.51 2.69 9.40
C VAL A 382 -9.96 2.19 9.49
N GLN A 383 -10.67 2.45 10.57
CA GLN A 383 -12.08 2.05 10.72
C GLN A 383 -12.98 2.74 9.68
N THR A 384 -12.72 4.01 9.39
CA THR A 384 -13.42 4.76 8.34
C THR A 384 -13.15 4.16 6.97
N ALA A 385 -11.88 3.92 6.63
CA ALA A 385 -11.51 3.28 5.37
C ALA A 385 -12.08 1.86 5.22
N GLN A 386 -12.16 1.09 6.31
CA GLN A 386 -12.81 -0.23 6.34
C GLN A 386 -14.31 -0.12 6.05
N ARG A 387 -15.00 0.82 6.70
CA ARG A 387 -16.43 1.09 6.45
C ARG A 387 -16.64 1.45 4.98
N ASP A 388 -15.88 2.39 4.45
CA ASP A 388 -16.04 2.89 3.07
C ASP A 388 -15.73 1.80 2.04
N ALA A 389 -14.71 0.97 2.28
CA ALA A 389 -14.39 -0.15 1.42
C ALA A 389 -15.47 -1.24 1.47
N LEU A 390 -16.09 -1.48 2.63
CA LEU A 390 -17.23 -2.38 2.76
C LEU A 390 -18.47 -1.82 2.07
N ILE A 391 -18.75 -0.52 2.16
CA ILE A 391 -19.84 0.11 1.41
C ILE A 391 -19.65 -0.14 -0.09
N LEU A 392 -18.47 0.19 -0.62
CA LEU A 392 -18.15 -0.04 -2.04
C LEU A 392 -18.36 -1.50 -2.45
N TRP A 393 -17.89 -2.45 -1.63
CA TRP A 393 -18.05 -3.87 -1.91
C TRP A 393 -19.51 -4.33 -1.81
N GLY A 394 -20.24 -3.87 -0.79
CA GLY A 394 -21.65 -4.17 -0.59
C GLY A 394 -22.51 -3.68 -1.75
N VAL A 395 -22.31 -2.45 -2.20
CA VAL A 395 -23.01 -1.89 -3.37
C VAL A 395 -22.64 -2.69 -4.64
N SER A 396 -21.37 -3.05 -4.84
CA SER A 396 -20.93 -3.87 -5.99
C SER A 396 -21.54 -5.28 -6.04
N ARG A 397 -22.04 -5.77 -4.89
CA ARG A 397 -22.70 -7.07 -4.74
C ARG A 397 -24.22 -6.96 -4.60
N ASN A 398 -24.79 -5.77 -4.79
CA ASN A 398 -26.21 -5.47 -4.56
C ASN A 398 -26.70 -5.82 -3.14
N LEU A 399 -25.82 -5.75 -2.14
CA LEU A 399 -26.17 -5.93 -0.72
C LEU A 399 -26.60 -4.62 -0.06
N LEU A 400 -26.24 -3.48 -0.65
CA LEU A 400 -26.62 -2.14 -0.24
C LEU A 400 -27.24 -1.38 -1.42
N ASP A 401 -28.14 -0.45 -1.12
CA ASP A 401 -28.61 0.50 -2.12
C ASP A 401 -27.48 1.51 -2.42
N ARG A 402 -27.22 1.74 -3.70
CA ARG A 402 -26.20 2.69 -4.16
C ARG A 402 -26.51 4.15 -3.78
N HIS A 403 -27.79 4.48 -3.56
CA HIS A 403 -28.20 5.85 -3.21
C HIS A 403 -28.18 6.07 -1.69
N ASP A 404 -27.94 5.02 -0.90
CA ASP A 404 -27.78 5.13 0.53
C ASP A 404 -26.34 5.58 0.84
N ILE A 405 -26.20 6.90 1.03
CA ILE A 405 -24.90 7.57 1.24
C ILE A 405 -24.38 7.30 2.66
N ASP A 406 -25.25 6.97 3.63
CA ASP A 406 -24.85 6.65 5.00
C ASP A 406 -25.61 5.43 5.53
N PRO A 407 -25.25 4.21 5.08
CA PRO A 407 -25.97 3.00 5.47
C PRO A 407 -25.91 2.77 6.98
N ALA A 408 -27.01 2.26 7.52
CA ALA A 408 -27.13 1.99 8.94
C ALA A 408 -26.04 1.00 9.40
N PRO A 409 -25.54 1.12 10.65
CA PRO A 409 -24.53 0.21 11.19
C PRO A 409 -24.87 -1.27 11.00
N SER A 410 -26.14 -1.66 11.18
CA SER A 410 -26.62 -3.03 10.98
C SER A 410 -26.48 -3.54 9.54
N GLN A 411 -26.61 -2.67 8.54
CA GLN A 411 -26.42 -3.04 7.13
C GLN A 411 -24.93 -3.26 6.84
N ILE A 412 -24.05 -2.38 7.35
CA ILE A 412 -22.60 -2.56 7.23
C ILE A 412 -22.13 -3.86 7.90
N GLU A 413 -22.72 -4.19 9.04
CA GLU A 413 -22.49 -5.45 9.73
C GLU A 413 -22.85 -6.68 8.89
N GLN A 414 -24.00 -6.66 8.21
CA GLN A 414 -24.39 -7.72 7.27
C GLN A 414 -23.39 -7.85 6.12
N VAL A 415 -22.95 -6.71 5.56
CA VAL A 415 -21.96 -6.69 4.49
C VAL A 415 -20.61 -7.23 4.96
N ARG A 416 -20.16 -6.89 6.17
CA ARG A 416 -18.93 -7.46 6.76
C ARG A 416 -19.02 -8.98 6.89
N VAL A 417 -20.13 -9.51 7.41
CA VAL A 417 -20.32 -10.96 7.54
C VAL A 417 -20.26 -11.64 6.17
N ALA A 418 -20.96 -11.08 5.17
CA ALA A 418 -20.91 -11.57 3.80
C ALA A 418 -19.49 -11.52 3.20
N PHE A 419 -18.75 -10.43 3.44
CA PHE A 419 -17.37 -10.26 3.01
C PHE A 419 -16.43 -11.31 3.62
N ASN A 420 -16.49 -11.49 4.93
CA ASN A 420 -15.65 -12.47 5.63
C ASN A 420 -16.00 -13.92 5.23
N ASN A 421 -17.29 -14.22 4.98
CA ASN A 421 -17.70 -15.52 4.44
C ASN A 421 -17.16 -15.75 3.02
N HIS A 422 -17.17 -14.70 2.18
CA HIS A 422 -16.58 -14.76 0.85
C HIS A 422 -15.07 -15.00 0.91
N LEU A 423 -14.37 -14.33 1.82
CA LEU A 423 -12.93 -14.56 2.06
C LEU A 423 -12.63 -15.99 2.49
N LYS A 424 -13.37 -16.52 3.46
CA LYS A 424 -13.23 -17.92 3.90
C LYS A 424 -13.43 -18.90 2.75
N THR A 425 -14.42 -18.63 1.89
CA THR A 425 -14.68 -19.45 0.70
C THR A 425 -13.50 -19.42 -0.26
N LEU A 426 -12.94 -18.23 -0.55
CA LEU A 426 -11.76 -18.11 -1.43
C LEU A 426 -10.55 -18.84 -0.86
N THR A 427 -10.31 -18.74 0.46
CA THR A 427 -9.22 -19.47 1.13
C THR A 427 -9.43 -20.99 1.05
N ASN A 428 -10.65 -21.47 1.24
CA ASN A 428 -10.99 -22.89 1.13
C ASN A 428 -10.84 -23.43 -0.30
N ILE A 429 -11.23 -22.64 -1.31
CA ILE A 429 -11.03 -23.00 -2.72
C ILE A 429 -9.52 -23.08 -2.99
N SER A 430 -8.75 -22.06 -2.57
CA SER A 430 -7.31 -22.03 -2.76
C SER A 430 -6.61 -23.24 -2.12
N SER A 431 -6.96 -23.61 -0.88
CA SER A 431 -6.41 -24.79 -0.22
C SER A 431 -6.81 -26.09 -0.91
N SER A 432 -8.04 -26.19 -1.43
CA SER A 432 -8.50 -27.36 -2.18
C SER A 432 -7.75 -27.56 -3.51
N MET A 433 -7.33 -26.48 -4.16
CA MET A 433 -6.53 -26.54 -5.40
C MET A 433 -5.07 -26.98 -5.15
N GLN A 434 -4.58 -26.89 -3.92
CA GLN A 434 -3.26 -27.39 -3.54
C GLN A 434 -3.27 -28.90 -3.26
N VAL A 435 -4.44 -29.54 -3.21
CA VAL A 435 -4.55 -30.99 -3.09
C VAL A 435 -4.09 -31.63 -4.41
N PRO A 436 -3.06 -32.50 -4.39
CA PRO A 436 -2.61 -33.19 -5.59
C PRO A 436 -3.77 -33.93 -6.25
N ILE A 437 -3.87 -33.85 -7.57
CA ILE A 437 -4.87 -34.64 -8.31
C ILE A 437 -4.62 -36.12 -7.97
N PRO A 438 -5.62 -36.85 -7.45
CA PRO A 438 -5.43 -38.23 -7.04
C PRO A 438 -4.99 -39.09 -8.22
N ASN A 439 -3.87 -39.80 -8.06
CA ASN A 439 -3.40 -40.77 -9.04
C ASN A 439 -4.18 -42.09 -8.86
N ARG A 440 -5.17 -42.32 -9.73
CA ARG A 440 -6.01 -43.52 -9.68
C ARG A 440 -5.22 -44.83 -9.76
N THR A 441 -4.09 -44.83 -10.48
CA THR A 441 -3.21 -46.00 -10.58
C THR A 441 -2.54 -46.30 -9.25
N GLU A 442 -1.99 -45.27 -8.61
CA GLU A 442 -1.34 -45.40 -7.30
C GLU A 442 -2.34 -45.82 -6.21
N MET A 443 -3.55 -45.23 -6.23
CA MET A 443 -4.63 -45.62 -5.33
C MET A 443 -5.04 -47.08 -5.53
N GLY A 444 -5.24 -47.51 -6.77
CA GLY A 444 -5.59 -48.90 -7.09
C GLY A 444 -4.49 -49.88 -6.66
N LEU A 445 -3.23 -49.53 -6.90
CA LEU A 445 -2.09 -50.34 -6.50
C LEU A 445 -1.97 -50.43 -4.97
N ASN A 446 -2.21 -49.34 -4.24
CA ASN A 446 -2.23 -49.36 -2.77
C ASN A 446 -3.36 -50.24 -2.22
N CYS A 447 -4.54 -50.22 -2.84
CA CYS A 447 -5.63 -51.13 -2.48
C CYS A 447 -5.24 -52.61 -2.72
N LEU A 448 -4.65 -52.91 -3.88
CA LEU A 448 -4.21 -54.28 -4.23
C LEU A 448 -3.11 -54.78 -3.29
N LYS A 449 -2.13 -53.95 -2.94
CA LYS A 449 -1.09 -54.26 -1.94
C LYS A 449 -1.67 -54.55 -0.56
N ALA A 450 -2.71 -53.81 -0.15
CA ALA A 450 -3.34 -54.01 1.15
C ALA A 450 -4.11 -55.33 1.23
N VAL A 451 -4.75 -55.75 0.13
CA VAL A 451 -5.51 -57.01 0.07
C VAL A 451 -4.61 -58.22 -0.17
N PHE A 452 -3.51 -58.05 -0.90
CA PHE A 452 -2.59 -59.12 -1.29
C PHE A 452 -1.14 -58.79 -0.87
N PRO A 453 -0.81 -58.84 0.44
CA PRO A 453 0.51 -58.44 0.94
C PRO A 453 1.66 -59.36 0.51
N ASP A 454 1.36 -60.63 0.21
CA ASP A 454 2.35 -61.66 -0.15
C ASP A 454 2.63 -61.73 -1.67
N VAL A 455 1.96 -60.89 -2.47
CA VAL A 455 2.14 -60.85 -3.93
C VAL A 455 3.09 -59.71 -4.28
N ASP A 456 4.10 -60.01 -5.10
CA ASP A 456 5.03 -58.99 -5.60
C ASP A 456 4.25 -57.87 -6.34
N PRO A 457 4.38 -56.61 -5.91
CA PRO A 457 3.71 -55.48 -6.54
C PRO A 457 3.92 -55.37 -8.05
N ALA A 458 5.05 -55.87 -8.57
CA ALA A 458 5.34 -55.86 -10.00
C ALA A 458 4.31 -56.66 -10.83
N VAL A 459 3.62 -57.64 -10.21
CA VAL A 459 2.59 -58.45 -10.86
C VAL A 459 1.35 -57.62 -11.20
N PHE A 460 0.96 -56.65 -10.36
CA PHE A 460 -0.22 -55.81 -10.58
C PHE A 460 -0.07 -54.83 -11.75
N GLU A 461 1.17 -54.49 -12.10
CA GLU A 461 1.48 -53.59 -13.22
C GLU A 461 1.88 -54.33 -14.50
N ALA A 462 2.00 -55.65 -14.43
CA ALA A 462 2.44 -56.47 -15.56
C ALA A 462 1.38 -56.49 -16.68
N ARG A 463 1.79 -56.13 -17.90
CA ARG A 463 0.93 -56.18 -19.10
C ARG A 463 0.80 -57.59 -19.67
N VAL A 464 0.17 -58.49 -18.91
CA VAL A 464 0.04 -59.92 -19.25
C VAL A 464 -1.21 -60.26 -20.07
N LEU A 465 -2.14 -59.30 -20.22
CA LEU A 465 -3.35 -59.47 -21.04
C LEU A 465 -3.04 -59.15 -22.51
N ALA A 466 -2.74 -60.16 -23.31
CA ALA A 466 -2.64 -60.04 -24.76
C ALA A 466 -3.99 -60.34 -25.43
N LYS A 467 -4.49 -59.40 -26.25
CA LYS A 467 -5.67 -59.64 -27.09
C LYS A 467 -5.30 -60.67 -28.17
N ARG A 468 -5.69 -61.94 -27.97
CA ARG A 468 -5.55 -62.95 -29.03
C ARG A 468 -6.54 -62.65 -30.14
N TYR A 469 -6.04 -62.15 -31.27
CA TYR A 469 -6.80 -62.16 -32.50
C TYR A 469 -6.73 -63.60 -33.04
N ASN A 470 -7.76 -64.40 -32.77
CA ASN A 470 -7.89 -65.72 -33.37
C ASN A 470 -8.30 -65.51 -34.83
N GLY A 471 -7.31 -65.28 -35.69
CA GLY A 471 -7.52 -65.17 -37.13
C GLY A 471 -8.00 -66.50 -37.70
N ASN A 472 -9.31 -66.63 -37.88
CA ASN A 472 -9.92 -67.53 -38.85
C ASN A 472 -11.18 -66.85 -39.40
N GLY A 473 -10.97 -65.97 -40.36
CA GLY A 473 -12.02 -65.29 -41.11
C GLY A 473 -11.39 -64.35 -42.12
N ARG A 474 -11.45 -64.72 -43.41
CA ARG A 474 -11.12 -63.83 -44.52
C ARG A 474 -12.01 -62.58 -44.44
N GLY A 475 -11.42 -61.41 -44.27
CA GLY A 475 -12.13 -60.12 -44.28
C GLY A 475 -11.20 -58.95 -43.97
N ASP A 476 -10.70 -58.32 -45.04
CA ASP A 476 -10.22 -56.93 -45.22
C ASP A 476 -9.81 -56.09 -43.97
N PRO A 477 -8.58 -55.53 -43.89
CA PRO A 477 -8.11 -54.71 -42.76
C PRO A 477 -8.58 -53.24 -42.76
N ARG A 478 -9.72 -52.90 -43.36
CA ARG A 478 -10.23 -51.52 -43.35
C ARG A 478 -11.67 -51.46 -42.83
N GLY A 479 -11.83 -51.50 -41.52
CA GLY A 479 -13.15 -51.34 -40.90
C GLY A 479 -13.14 -51.24 -39.38
N LEU A 480 -13.17 -50.00 -38.88
CA LEU A 480 -13.83 -49.53 -37.66
C LEU A 480 -13.46 -50.07 -36.26
N HIS A 481 -13.15 -49.09 -35.39
CA HIS A 481 -13.64 -48.90 -34.02
C HIS A 481 -13.85 -50.17 -33.16
N ALA A 482 -12.82 -50.54 -32.41
CA ALA A 482 -12.99 -51.45 -31.29
C ALA A 482 -13.67 -50.72 -30.11
N ARG A 483 -14.99 -50.87 -30.02
CA ARG A 483 -15.72 -50.73 -28.74
C ARG A 483 -15.19 -51.80 -27.79
N TYR A 484 -14.75 -51.38 -26.61
CA TYR A 484 -14.52 -52.29 -25.49
C TYR A 484 -15.87 -52.74 -24.95
N SER A 485 -16.14 -54.05 -24.96
CA SER A 485 -17.22 -54.65 -24.20
C SER A 485 -16.73 -56.00 -23.69
N VAL A 486 -16.37 -56.04 -22.41
CA VAL A 486 -16.30 -57.28 -21.63
C VAL A 486 -17.72 -57.53 -21.13
N GLY A 487 -18.21 -58.75 -21.34
CA GLY A 487 -19.62 -59.09 -21.27
C GLY A 487 -20.33 -58.68 -19.98
N GLY A 488 -21.31 -57.79 -20.12
CA GLY A 488 -22.52 -57.78 -19.32
C GLY A 488 -23.65 -58.30 -20.20
N GLN A 489 -24.40 -59.29 -19.71
CA GLN A 489 -25.69 -59.67 -20.29
C GLN A 489 -26.57 -58.41 -20.40
N ALA A 490 -27.12 -58.19 -21.59
CA ALA A 490 -27.98 -57.07 -21.88
C ALA A 490 -29.37 -57.25 -21.28
N PHE A 491 -29.84 -56.27 -20.52
CA PHE A 491 -31.21 -55.78 -20.62
C PHE A 491 -31.16 -54.25 -20.72
N GLY A 492 -31.84 -53.70 -21.73
CA GLY A 492 -31.67 -52.34 -22.20
C GLY A 492 -32.44 -51.27 -21.41
N GLY A 493 -32.02 -50.02 -21.61
CA GLY A 493 -32.63 -48.81 -21.06
C GLY A 493 -31.59 -47.70 -20.92
N GLY A 494 -31.90 -46.49 -21.40
CA GLY A 494 -30.93 -45.42 -21.66
C GLY A 494 -30.54 -44.52 -20.48
N LEU A 495 -29.47 -43.75 -20.71
CA LEU A 495 -29.07 -42.46 -20.13
C LEU A 495 -28.92 -42.30 -18.60
N ASP A 496 -29.25 -43.28 -17.77
CA ASP A 496 -28.96 -43.29 -16.32
C ASP A 496 -27.64 -44.01 -15.95
N MET A 497 -26.95 -44.61 -16.93
CA MET A 497 -25.84 -45.54 -16.68
C MET A 497 -24.48 -44.90 -16.36
N ASP A 498 -24.22 -43.65 -16.75
CA ASP A 498 -22.91 -43.02 -16.48
C ASP A 498 -22.79 -42.56 -15.03
N HIS A 499 -23.90 -42.14 -14.41
CA HIS A 499 -23.91 -41.82 -12.98
C HIS A 499 -23.81 -43.10 -12.13
N GLN A 500 -24.50 -44.17 -12.56
CA GLN A 500 -24.51 -45.48 -11.88
C GLN A 500 -23.15 -46.20 -11.98
N ARG A 501 -22.45 -46.15 -13.13
CA ARG A 501 -21.11 -46.75 -13.26
C ARG A 501 -20.05 -46.07 -12.40
N GLN A 502 -20.16 -44.75 -12.24
CA GLN A 502 -19.25 -43.99 -11.38
C GLN A 502 -19.51 -44.34 -9.91
N THR A 503 -20.78 -44.47 -9.50
CA THR A 503 -21.16 -44.87 -8.13
C THR A 503 -20.80 -46.33 -7.82
N ASP A 504 -20.94 -47.25 -8.77
CA ASP A 504 -20.61 -48.67 -8.57
C ASP A 504 -19.09 -48.90 -8.48
N SER A 505 -18.29 -48.14 -9.23
CA SER A 505 -16.81 -48.14 -9.08
C SER A 505 -16.37 -47.49 -7.76
N ASP A 506 -17.02 -46.40 -7.33
CA ASP A 506 -16.74 -45.76 -6.04
C ASP A 506 -17.17 -46.65 -4.86
N GLN A 507 -18.28 -47.40 -4.97
CA GLN A 507 -18.69 -48.40 -3.97
C GLN A 507 -17.75 -49.60 -3.91
N CYS A 508 -17.28 -50.10 -5.05
CA CYS A 508 -16.32 -51.21 -5.08
C CYS A 508 -14.98 -50.79 -4.43
N ILE A 509 -14.51 -49.57 -4.69
CA ILE A 509 -13.29 -49.02 -4.06
C ILE A 509 -13.51 -48.74 -2.56
N GLN A 510 -14.69 -48.23 -2.15
CA GLN A 510 -15.03 -48.07 -0.72
C GLN A 510 -15.09 -49.40 0.03
N SER A 511 -15.52 -50.47 -0.62
CA SER A 511 -15.57 -51.81 -0.02
C SER A 511 -14.19 -52.44 0.18
N LEU A 512 -13.20 -52.05 -0.63
CA LEU A 512 -11.83 -52.57 -0.59
C LEU A 512 -10.86 -51.69 0.23
N CYS A 513 -11.20 -50.41 0.48
CA CYS A 513 -10.37 -49.49 1.26
C CYS A 513 -11.23 -48.58 2.17
N PRO A 514 -11.47 -48.94 3.45
CA PRO A 514 -12.40 -48.24 4.33
C PRO A 514 -11.88 -46.92 4.93
N GLN A 515 -10.68 -46.45 4.57
CA GLN A 515 -10.05 -45.24 5.13
C GLN A 515 -10.67 -43.90 4.64
N ARG A 516 -11.94 -43.92 4.21
CA ARG A 516 -12.70 -42.72 3.85
C ARG A 516 -14.00 -42.65 4.64
N LYS A 517 -13.91 -42.23 5.90
CA LYS A 517 -14.94 -41.40 6.52
C LYS A 517 -14.33 -40.00 6.68
N VAL A 518 -14.64 -39.12 5.73
CA VAL A 518 -14.52 -37.67 5.87
C VAL A 518 -15.88 -37.09 5.55
#